data_AF-A0A923WBK6-F1
#
_entry.id   AF-A0A923WBK6-F1
#
_cell.length_a   1.000
_cell.length_b   1.000
_cell.length_c   1.000
_cell.angle_alpha   90.00
_cell.angle_beta   90.00
_cell.angle_gamma   90.00
#
_symmetry.space_group_name_H-M   'P 1'
#
loop_
_entity.id
_entity.type
_entity.pdbx_description
1 polymer ?
#
loop_
_entity_poly.entity_id
_entity_poly.type
_entity_poly.pdbx_seq_one_letter_code
_entity_poly.pdbx_strand_id
1 'polypeptide(L)'
;SVRLRLNNTMGGGVYDLVSPNIIPATTLQRPYLYFERAYARRTAADDDRLTMSTSFDCGRTWITRGGSATRSATQLQTGATTGVPFVPTASEWRTDSLLITTGSLAAGSHVMVRFRMLSDRGNAIYLDNLRLGPPTLGLAAEAATGVSLTPNPLTPETGLQFSLTRPSRVALRVSDLLGRAVLTEAPRLLAAGTHHLPLAARLRGAAAGVYIVSLELDGRVLSQKLLIQ
;
A
#
# COMPACT_ATOMS: atom_id res chain seq x y z
N SER A 1 -8.90 18.36 10.52
CA SER A 1 -9.38 18.13 9.15
C SER A 1 -9.32 19.39 8.31
N VAL A 2 -8.83 19.25 7.07
CA VAL A 2 -8.94 20.27 6.03
C VAL A 2 -10.09 19.87 5.11
N ARG A 3 -10.94 20.85 4.75
CA ARG A 3 -12.08 20.65 3.85
C ARG A 3 -11.80 21.31 2.51
N LEU A 4 -11.86 20.55 1.43
CA LEU A 4 -11.89 21.07 0.07
C LEU A 4 -13.35 21.30 -0.32
N ARG A 5 -13.76 22.57 -0.36
CA ARG A 5 -15.12 22.95 -0.77
C ARG A 5 -15.20 22.98 -2.28
N LEU A 6 -16.15 22.24 -2.84
CA LEU A 6 -16.50 22.33 -4.25
C LEU A 6 -17.63 23.35 -4.40
N ASN A 7 -17.45 24.31 -5.31
CA ASN A 7 -18.55 25.19 -5.69
C ASN A 7 -19.46 24.43 -6.65
N ASN A 8 -20.62 24.03 -6.14
CA ASN A 8 -21.58 23.17 -6.82
C ASN A 8 -22.36 23.86 -7.95
N THR A 9 -21.93 25.05 -8.37
CA THR A 9 -22.67 25.89 -9.34
C THR A 9 -22.40 25.48 -10.79
N MET A 10 -21.23 24.91 -11.12
CA MET A 10 -20.92 24.32 -12.43
C MET A 10 -19.89 23.19 -12.32
N GLY A 11 -20.04 22.13 -13.13
CA GLY A 11 -19.02 21.07 -13.26
C GLY A 11 -17.76 21.61 -13.97
N GLY A 12 -16.62 20.98 -13.72
CA GLY A 12 -15.31 21.38 -14.25
C GLY A 12 -14.46 22.26 -13.33
N GLY A 13 -14.94 22.59 -12.12
CA GLY A 13 -14.16 23.36 -11.15
C GLY A 13 -12.94 22.58 -10.65
N VAL A 14 -11.77 23.24 -10.59
CA VAL A 14 -10.51 22.64 -10.11
C VAL A 14 -10.11 23.30 -8.80
N TYR A 15 -9.84 22.49 -7.78
CA TYR A 15 -9.47 22.95 -6.44
C TYR A 15 -8.20 22.24 -5.99
N ASP A 16 -7.19 23.01 -5.62
CA ASP A 16 -5.92 22.48 -5.15
C ASP A 16 -5.74 22.74 -3.65
N LEU A 17 -5.38 21.68 -2.91
CA LEU A 17 -4.76 21.79 -1.60
C LEU A 17 -3.30 21.36 -1.72
N VAL A 18 -2.39 22.28 -1.42
CA VAL A 18 -0.95 22.06 -1.50
C VAL A 18 -0.38 22.11 -0.07
N SER A 19 0.37 21.09 0.31
CA SER A 19 1.07 21.07 1.60
C SER A 19 2.26 22.04 1.59
N PRO A 20 2.69 22.54 2.75
CA PRO A 20 4.06 23.01 2.93
C PRO A 20 5.09 21.92 2.62
N ASN A 21 6.37 22.29 2.65
CA ASN A 21 7.45 21.31 2.59
C ASN A 21 7.40 20.38 3.81
N ILE A 22 7.35 19.08 3.53
CA ILE A 22 7.50 17.99 4.48
C ILE A 22 8.96 17.53 4.40
N ILE A 23 9.65 17.53 5.53
CA ILE A 23 11.06 17.16 5.63
C ILE A 23 11.17 15.90 6.50
N PRO A 24 11.52 14.73 5.92
CA PRO A 24 11.72 13.51 6.69
C PRO A 24 12.92 13.67 7.64
N ALA A 25 12.73 13.33 8.91
CA ALA A 25 13.81 13.31 9.89
C ALA A 25 14.81 12.15 9.66
N THR A 26 14.37 11.10 8.98
CA THR A 26 15.17 9.91 8.67
C THR A 26 14.97 9.50 7.20
N THR A 27 15.92 8.73 6.67
CA THR A 27 15.79 8.17 5.32
C THR A 27 14.69 7.11 5.31
N LEU A 28 13.69 7.31 4.45
CA LEU A 28 12.57 6.38 4.29
C LEU A 28 12.78 5.50 3.05
N GLN A 29 12.55 4.20 3.21
CA GLN A 29 12.54 3.25 2.08
C GLN A 29 11.11 3.09 1.57
N ARG A 30 10.88 3.31 0.27
CA ARG A 30 9.57 3.21 -0.38
C ARG A 30 8.46 3.94 0.40
N PRO A 31 8.62 5.24 0.69
CA PRO A 31 7.69 5.98 1.56
C PRO A 31 6.29 6.09 0.95
N TYR A 32 5.31 6.13 1.85
CA TYR A 32 3.91 6.37 1.54
C TYR A 32 3.44 7.66 2.21
N LEU A 33 2.52 8.33 1.54
CA LEU A 33 1.61 9.27 2.15
C LEU A 33 0.45 8.48 2.74
N TYR A 34 0.08 8.78 3.98
CA TYR A 34 -1.15 8.34 4.60
C TYR A 34 -2.01 9.55 4.91
N PHE A 35 -3.31 9.39 4.72
CA PHE A 35 -4.29 10.41 5.06
C PHE A 35 -5.64 9.75 5.30
N GLU A 36 -6.51 10.44 6.00
CA GLU A 36 -7.91 10.06 6.13
C GLU A 36 -8.74 10.89 5.17
N ARG A 37 -9.77 10.26 4.61
CA ARG A 37 -10.76 10.95 3.79
C ARG A 37 -12.15 10.65 4.31
N ALA A 38 -13.06 11.59 4.05
CA ALA A 38 -14.48 11.32 4.06
C ALA A 38 -15.16 12.04 2.89
N TYR A 39 -16.00 11.32 2.17
CA TYR A 39 -16.70 11.84 1.01
C TYR A 39 -18.02 11.10 0.78
N ALA A 40 -19.05 11.83 0.39
CA ALA A 40 -20.31 11.28 -0.08
C ALA A 40 -20.65 11.89 -1.43
N ARG A 41 -21.03 11.05 -2.39
CA ARG A 41 -21.53 11.55 -3.67
C ARG A 41 -22.83 12.33 -3.46
N ARG A 42 -23.07 13.36 -4.27
CA ARG A 42 -24.32 14.09 -4.36
C ARG A 42 -25.38 13.29 -5.11
N THR A 43 -25.01 12.66 -6.22
CA THR A 43 -25.85 11.73 -6.98
C THR A 43 -25.10 10.46 -7.37
N ALA A 44 -25.82 9.44 -7.85
CA ALA A 44 -25.21 8.23 -8.37
C ALA A 44 -24.46 8.44 -9.70
N ALA A 45 -24.61 9.61 -10.36
CA ALA A 45 -23.94 9.96 -11.59
C ALA A 45 -22.62 10.73 -11.40
N ASP A 46 -22.38 11.31 -10.21
CA ASP A 46 -21.22 12.17 -9.96
C ASP A 46 -19.89 11.49 -10.28
N ASP A 47 -19.04 12.14 -11.06
CA ASP A 47 -17.67 11.70 -11.34
C ASP A 47 -16.61 12.73 -10.94
N ASP A 48 -16.79 13.32 -9.77
CA ASP A 48 -15.75 14.03 -9.01
C ASP A 48 -14.42 13.23 -9.00
N ARG A 49 -13.28 13.87 -9.31
CA ARG A 49 -11.97 13.20 -9.36
C ARG A 49 -10.94 13.85 -8.47
N LEU A 50 -10.33 13.08 -7.58
CA LEU A 50 -9.19 13.49 -6.78
C LEU A 50 -7.89 12.96 -7.40
N THR A 51 -7.02 13.85 -7.87
CA THR A 51 -5.66 13.52 -8.30
C THR A 51 -4.66 13.98 -7.24
N MET A 52 -3.84 13.04 -6.78
CA MET A 52 -2.76 13.29 -5.84
C MET A 52 -1.42 13.32 -6.57
N SER A 53 -0.60 14.31 -6.25
CA SER A 53 0.73 14.47 -6.87
C SER A 53 1.75 14.91 -5.83
N THR A 54 3.02 14.61 -6.09
CA THR A 54 4.13 14.95 -5.21
C THR A 54 5.15 15.80 -5.95
N SER A 55 5.84 16.68 -5.22
CA SER A 55 6.94 17.49 -5.73
C SER A 55 8.15 17.30 -4.84
N PHE A 56 9.33 17.22 -5.47
CA PHE A 56 10.63 17.11 -4.80
C PHE A 56 11.52 18.34 -5.03
N ASP A 57 10.98 19.38 -5.68
CA ASP A 57 11.70 20.57 -6.12
C ASP A 57 10.97 21.87 -5.73
N CYS A 58 10.30 21.82 -4.56
CA CYS A 58 9.53 22.92 -3.98
C CYS A 58 8.40 23.43 -4.89
N GLY A 59 7.73 22.52 -5.61
CA GLY A 59 6.53 22.80 -6.38
C GLY A 59 6.76 23.18 -7.85
N ARG A 60 8.00 23.13 -8.35
CA ARG A 60 8.32 23.42 -9.76
C ARG A 60 7.82 22.32 -10.68
N THR A 61 8.01 21.06 -10.29
CA THR A 61 7.49 19.89 -10.98
C THR A 61 6.63 19.06 -10.05
N TRP A 62 5.58 18.45 -10.63
CA TRP A 62 4.62 17.62 -9.91
C TRP A 62 4.52 16.25 -10.59
N ILE A 63 4.72 15.21 -9.81
CA ILE A 63 4.70 13.82 -10.27
C ILE A 63 3.40 13.18 -9.80
N THR A 64 2.63 12.62 -10.74
CA THR A 64 1.45 11.81 -10.48
C THR A 64 1.80 10.35 -10.74
N ARG A 65 1.89 9.52 -9.69
CA ARG A 65 2.35 8.12 -9.84
C ARG A 65 1.20 7.14 -10.10
N GLY A 66 0.96 6.85 -11.38
CA GLY A 66 0.14 5.73 -11.86
C GLY A 66 -1.37 5.84 -11.56
N GLY A 67 -2.12 4.77 -11.88
CA GLY A 67 -3.58 4.75 -11.80
C GLY A 67 -4.17 4.89 -10.39
N SER A 68 -3.40 4.61 -9.34
CA SER A 68 -3.86 4.78 -7.94
C SER A 68 -3.81 6.22 -7.44
N ALA A 69 -3.08 7.11 -8.13
CA ALA A 69 -2.96 8.51 -7.74
C ALA A 69 -4.19 9.33 -8.12
N THR A 70 -5.04 8.84 -9.02
CA THR A 70 -6.34 9.45 -9.34
C THR A 70 -7.46 8.55 -8.86
N ARG A 71 -8.41 9.11 -8.10
CA ARG A 71 -9.58 8.43 -7.57
C ARG A 71 -10.84 9.07 -8.11
N SER A 72 -11.75 8.26 -8.62
CA SER A 72 -13.12 8.68 -8.99
C SER A 72 -13.99 8.83 -7.75
N ALA A 73 -15.15 9.47 -7.91
CA ALA A 73 -16.11 9.70 -6.85
C ALA A 73 -16.55 8.40 -6.16
N THR A 74 -16.68 7.31 -6.90
CA THR A 74 -17.03 5.99 -6.36
C THR A 74 -15.93 5.40 -5.49
N GLN A 75 -14.66 5.58 -5.86
CA GLN A 75 -13.51 5.12 -5.08
C GLN A 75 -13.28 5.97 -3.82
N LEU A 76 -13.70 7.24 -3.87
CA LEU A 76 -13.61 8.18 -2.76
C LEU A 76 -14.73 7.99 -1.74
N GLN A 77 -15.88 7.45 -2.16
CA GLN A 77 -17.09 7.39 -1.34
C GLN A 77 -16.90 6.57 -0.07
N THR A 78 -17.23 7.19 1.06
CA THR A 78 -17.21 6.57 2.39
C THR A 78 -18.53 6.75 3.14
N GLY A 79 -19.30 7.79 2.80
CA GLY A 79 -20.67 8.04 3.28
C GLY A 79 -21.73 7.73 2.23
N ALA A 80 -22.99 7.63 2.66
CA ALA A 80 -24.12 7.40 1.77
C ALA A 80 -24.34 8.58 0.80
N THR A 81 -24.79 8.30 -0.43
CA THR A 81 -25.10 9.34 -1.41
C THR A 81 -26.16 10.29 -0.89
N THR A 82 -25.93 11.60 -0.97
CA THR A 82 -26.81 12.62 -0.38
C THR A 82 -26.85 13.92 -1.20
N GLY A 83 -28.07 14.36 -1.55
CA GLY A 83 -28.32 15.60 -2.29
C GLY A 83 -28.16 16.88 -1.45
N VAL A 84 -28.01 16.76 -0.14
CA VAL A 84 -27.73 17.89 0.76
C VAL A 84 -26.22 17.97 1.09
N PRO A 85 -25.70 19.11 1.59
CA PRO A 85 -24.30 19.23 1.94
C PRO A 85 -23.85 18.12 2.90
N PHE A 86 -22.88 17.32 2.47
CA PHE A 86 -22.29 16.26 3.28
C PHE A 86 -21.42 16.84 4.41
N VAL A 87 -21.59 16.31 5.63
CA VAL A 87 -20.72 16.52 6.79
C VAL A 87 -20.44 15.14 7.39
N PRO A 88 -19.17 14.72 7.49
CA PRO A 88 -18.84 13.36 7.88
C PRO A 88 -19.04 13.12 9.38
N THR A 89 -19.59 11.96 9.70
CA THR A 89 -19.58 11.37 11.05
C THR A 89 -18.28 10.59 11.30
N ALA A 90 -18.00 10.26 12.56
CA ALA A 90 -16.78 9.53 12.92
C ALA A 90 -16.63 8.17 12.19
N SER A 91 -17.74 7.50 11.87
CA SER A 91 -17.75 6.20 11.21
C SER A 91 -17.56 6.26 9.69
N GLU A 92 -17.54 7.46 9.09
CA GLU A 92 -17.41 7.67 7.64
C GLU A 92 -15.98 8.05 7.23
N TRP A 93 -15.05 8.17 8.17
CA TRP A 93 -13.64 8.38 7.87
C TRP A 93 -12.96 7.07 7.47
N ARG A 94 -12.18 7.09 6.40
CA ARG A 94 -11.36 5.96 5.94
C ARG A 94 -9.94 6.41 5.68
N THR A 95 -8.97 5.62 6.15
CA THR A 95 -7.57 5.84 5.85
C THR A 95 -7.24 5.35 4.44
N ASP A 96 -6.54 6.19 3.69
CA ASP A 96 -5.95 5.86 2.39
C ASP A 96 -4.43 6.01 2.43
N SER A 97 -3.78 5.43 1.42
CA SER A 97 -2.36 5.58 1.20
C SER A 97 -1.98 5.80 -0.26
N LEU A 98 -0.88 6.52 -0.47
CA LEU A 98 -0.29 6.77 -1.79
C LEU A 98 1.22 6.57 -1.72
N LEU A 99 1.77 5.74 -2.61
CA LEU A 99 3.21 5.57 -2.75
C LEU A 99 3.85 6.86 -3.30
N ILE A 100 4.83 7.41 -2.58
CA ILE A 100 5.51 8.66 -2.93
C ILE A 100 6.65 8.41 -3.93
N THR A 101 7.48 7.39 -3.67
CA THR A 101 8.56 6.96 -4.53
C THR A 101 8.86 5.46 -4.33
N THR A 102 9.29 4.78 -5.39
CA THR A 102 9.71 3.37 -5.35
C THR A 102 11.13 3.20 -4.80
N GLY A 103 11.91 4.27 -4.74
CA GLY A 103 13.25 4.28 -4.16
C GLY A 103 13.26 4.70 -2.70
N SER A 104 14.42 5.13 -2.22
CA SER A 104 14.55 5.80 -0.94
C SER A 104 14.24 7.30 -1.08
N LEU A 105 13.82 7.90 0.03
CA LEU A 105 13.74 9.33 0.22
C LEU A 105 14.69 9.68 1.37
N ALA A 106 15.76 10.42 1.07
CA ALA A 106 16.79 10.74 2.05
C ALA A 106 16.25 11.66 3.15
N ALA A 107 16.78 11.51 4.37
CA ALA A 107 16.57 12.47 5.44
C ALA A 107 16.90 13.89 4.95
N GLY A 108 16.11 14.89 5.35
CA GLY A 108 16.32 16.28 4.92
C GLY A 108 15.80 16.62 3.52
N SER A 109 15.30 15.65 2.74
CA SER A 109 14.71 15.93 1.43
C SER A 109 13.43 16.77 1.55
N HIS A 110 13.18 17.64 0.59
CA HIS A 110 11.93 18.41 0.52
C HIS A 110 10.87 17.63 -0.25
N VAL A 111 9.71 17.41 0.36
CA VAL A 111 8.55 16.81 -0.30
C VAL A 111 7.33 17.71 -0.12
N MET A 112 6.66 18.04 -1.22
CA MET A 112 5.32 18.64 -1.18
C MET A 112 4.30 17.66 -1.74
N VAL A 113 3.08 17.76 -1.25
CA VAL A 113 1.93 16.97 -1.71
C VAL A 113 0.85 17.92 -2.19
N ARG A 114 0.22 17.60 -3.32
CA ARG A 114 -0.96 18.29 -3.83
C ARG A 114 -2.11 17.32 -4.00
N PHE A 115 -3.24 17.70 -3.43
CA PHE A 115 -4.55 17.12 -3.67
C PHE A 115 -5.32 18.03 -4.61
N ARG A 116 -5.54 17.58 -5.85
CA ARG A 116 -6.30 18.29 -6.87
C ARG A 116 -7.67 17.64 -7.03
N MET A 117 -8.73 18.38 -6.73
CA MET A 117 -10.09 17.94 -6.95
C MET A 117 -10.63 18.56 -8.23
N LEU A 118 -11.06 17.73 -9.17
CA LEU A 118 -11.87 18.10 -10.32
C LEU A 118 -13.33 17.81 -9.96
N SER A 119 -14.15 18.86 -9.90
CA SER A 119 -15.56 18.73 -9.52
C SER A 119 -16.44 18.42 -10.72
N ASP A 120 -17.36 17.51 -10.54
CA ASP A 120 -18.55 17.22 -11.33
C ASP A 120 -19.83 17.47 -10.51
N ARG A 121 -19.83 18.59 -9.76
CA ARG A 121 -20.94 19.04 -8.90
C ARG A 121 -21.24 18.13 -7.70
N GLY A 122 -20.30 17.28 -7.27
CA GLY A 122 -20.43 16.43 -6.07
C GLY A 122 -20.37 17.21 -4.74
N ASN A 123 -20.29 16.50 -3.61
CA ASN A 123 -20.13 17.16 -2.30
C ASN A 123 -18.67 17.50 -2.00
N ALA A 124 -18.45 18.30 -0.95
CA ALA A 124 -17.10 18.55 -0.46
C ALA A 124 -16.42 17.26 0.02
N ILE A 125 -15.13 17.11 -0.29
CA ILE A 125 -14.26 16.09 0.29
C ILE A 125 -13.55 16.65 1.53
N TYR A 126 -13.46 15.81 2.56
CA TYR A 126 -12.75 16.09 3.78
C TYR A 126 -11.47 15.25 3.82
N LEU A 127 -10.36 15.87 4.19
CA LEU A 127 -9.05 15.23 4.31
C LEU A 127 -8.48 15.51 5.71
N ASP A 128 -7.90 14.52 6.36
CA ASP A 128 -7.27 14.70 7.67
C ASP A 128 -6.07 13.78 7.90
N ASN A 129 -5.35 14.00 8.99
CA ASN A 129 -4.32 13.09 9.49
C ASN A 129 -3.25 12.72 8.45
N LEU A 130 -2.87 13.71 7.63
CA LEU A 130 -1.83 13.62 6.61
C LEU A 130 -0.48 13.33 7.27
N ARG A 131 0.17 12.24 6.88
CA ARG A 131 1.49 11.86 7.39
C ARG A 131 2.30 11.14 6.32
N LEU A 132 3.61 11.40 6.31
CA LEU A 132 4.57 10.65 5.52
C LEU A 132 5.16 9.55 6.39
N GLY A 133 5.28 8.33 5.88
CA GLY A 133 5.84 7.24 6.66
C GLY A 133 6.40 6.10 5.82
N PRO A 134 7.09 5.17 6.46
CA PRO A 134 7.41 3.89 5.84
C PRO A 134 6.10 3.14 5.52
N PRO A 135 6.16 2.08 4.70
CA PRO A 135 5.01 1.20 4.50
C PRO A 135 4.47 0.68 5.84
N THR A 136 3.32 1.16 6.31
CA THR A 136 2.60 0.56 7.44
C THR A 136 2.11 -0.83 7.04
N LEU A 137 2.35 -1.82 7.89
CA LEU A 137 2.01 -3.25 7.77
C LEU A 137 0.49 -3.56 7.70
N GLY A 138 -0.35 -2.65 7.21
CA GLY A 138 -1.80 -2.87 7.10
C GLY A 138 -2.58 -1.98 6.13
N LEU A 139 -1.94 -1.04 5.42
CA LEU A 139 -2.63 -0.09 4.51
C LEU A 139 -2.09 -0.09 3.08
N ALA A 140 -1.02 -0.83 2.81
CA ALA A 140 -0.81 -1.35 1.46
C ALA A 140 -1.73 -2.56 1.33
N ALA A 141 -2.54 -2.64 0.27
CA ALA A 141 -3.22 -3.88 -0.06
C ALA A 141 -2.16 -4.98 -0.11
N GLU A 142 -2.10 -5.79 0.95
CA GLU A 142 -1.00 -6.70 1.15
C GLU A 142 -1.09 -7.74 0.05
N ALA A 143 -0.04 -7.82 -0.78
CA ALA A 143 0.02 -8.85 -1.81
C ALA A 143 -0.11 -10.24 -1.19
N ALA A 144 0.30 -10.40 0.07
CA ALA A 144 0.04 -11.60 0.85
C ALA A 144 -0.37 -11.33 2.30
N THR A 145 -1.28 -12.14 2.82
CA THR A 145 -1.62 -12.23 4.24
C THR A 145 -1.22 -13.61 4.78
N GLY A 146 -0.67 -13.63 6.01
CA GLY A 146 -0.45 -14.85 6.81
C GLY A 146 0.48 -15.89 6.16
N VAL A 147 1.81 -15.70 6.29
CA VAL A 147 2.79 -16.75 5.95
C VAL A 147 3.00 -17.65 7.17
N SER A 148 2.81 -18.95 7.03
CA SER A 148 3.06 -19.94 8.08
C SER A 148 3.84 -21.16 7.55
N LEU A 149 4.58 -21.81 8.44
CA LEU A 149 5.25 -23.09 8.20
C LEU A 149 4.64 -24.15 9.10
N THR A 150 4.02 -25.15 8.50
CA THR A 150 3.35 -26.21 9.27
C THR A 150 3.48 -27.57 8.59
N PRO A 151 3.79 -28.65 9.34
CA PRO A 151 4.35 -28.64 10.70
C PRO A 151 5.81 -28.15 10.72
N ASN A 152 6.31 -27.82 11.92
CA ASN A 152 7.71 -27.52 12.20
C ASN A 152 8.07 -28.25 13.51
N PRO A 153 9.01 -29.20 13.57
CA PRO A 153 10.12 -29.49 12.64
C PRO A 153 9.74 -29.97 11.23
N LEU A 154 10.72 -30.00 10.31
CA LEU A 154 10.57 -30.46 8.93
C LEU A 154 10.16 -31.93 8.87
N THR A 155 8.95 -32.20 8.37
CA THR A 155 8.43 -33.51 8.03
C THR A 155 8.09 -33.57 6.53
N PRO A 156 7.77 -34.74 5.94
CA PRO A 156 7.32 -34.83 4.55
C PRO A 156 6.12 -33.92 4.20
N GLU A 157 5.31 -33.58 5.20
CA GLU A 157 4.10 -32.75 5.08
C GLU A 157 4.39 -31.25 5.27
N THR A 158 5.57 -30.87 5.77
CA THR A 158 5.92 -29.46 5.99
C THR A 158 5.87 -28.67 4.70
N GLY A 159 5.06 -27.62 4.71
CA GLY A 159 5.03 -26.64 3.64
C GLY A 159 4.85 -25.22 4.15
N LEU A 160 5.19 -24.29 3.27
CA LEU A 160 4.94 -22.86 3.43
C LEU A 160 3.54 -22.55 2.91
N GLN A 161 2.68 -22.08 3.80
CA GLN A 161 1.33 -21.62 3.48
C GLN A 161 1.28 -20.10 3.45
N PHE A 162 0.63 -19.53 2.45
CA PHE A 162 0.42 -18.09 2.34
C PHE A 162 -0.78 -17.79 1.44
N SER A 163 -1.44 -16.65 1.63
CA SER A 163 -2.56 -16.24 0.77
C SER A 163 -2.20 -14.98 0.01
N LEU A 164 -2.45 -14.95 -1.30
CA LEU A 164 -2.24 -13.80 -2.16
C LEU A 164 -3.56 -13.07 -2.43
N THR A 165 -3.63 -11.76 -2.21
CA THR A 165 -4.86 -10.97 -2.50
C THR A 165 -4.99 -10.60 -3.97
N ARG A 166 -3.90 -10.68 -4.73
CA ARG A 166 -3.82 -10.41 -6.17
C ARG A 166 -2.66 -11.21 -6.80
N PRO A 167 -2.66 -11.42 -8.13
CA PRO A 167 -1.53 -12.06 -8.79
C PRO A 167 -0.22 -11.32 -8.50
N SER A 168 0.80 -12.06 -8.04
CA SER A 168 2.05 -11.49 -7.54
C SER A 168 3.25 -12.37 -7.89
N ARG A 169 4.42 -11.77 -8.12
CA ARG A 169 5.67 -12.53 -8.29
C ARG A 169 6.22 -12.93 -6.92
N VAL A 170 6.52 -14.21 -6.78
CA VAL A 170 6.91 -14.86 -5.54
C VAL A 170 8.26 -15.53 -5.73
N ALA A 171 9.23 -15.25 -4.86
CA ALA A 171 10.50 -15.97 -4.83
C ALA A 171 10.71 -16.63 -3.47
N LEU A 172 11.29 -17.83 -3.45
CA LEU A 172 11.57 -18.59 -2.23
C LEU A 172 13.07 -18.70 -2.02
N ARG A 173 13.52 -18.37 -0.81
CA ARG A 173 14.90 -18.58 -0.37
C ARG A 173 14.91 -19.26 0.99
N VAL A 174 15.75 -20.27 1.15
CA VAL A 174 16.04 -20.87 2.47
C VAL A 174 17.51 -20.67 2.77
N SER A 175 17.84 -20.18 3.95
CA SER A 175 19.22 -19.99 4.39
C SER A 175 19.46 -20.55 5.78
N ASP A 176 20.71 -20.90 6.08
CA ASP A 176 21.14 -21.19 7.44
C ASP A 176 21.27 -19.91 8.29
N LEU A 177 21.60 -20.05 9.58
CA LEU A 177 21.81 -18.91 10.50
C LEU A 177 23.01 -18.03 10.13
N LEU A 178 23.94 -18.52 9.31
CA LEU A 178 25.08 -17.75 8.80
C LEU A 178 24.72 -17.02 7.49
N GLY A 179 23.47 -17.13 7.02
CA GLY A 179 22.97 -16.48 5.82
C GLY A 179 23.34 -17.20 4.51
N ARG A 180 23.99 -18.37 4.59
CA ARG A 180 24.32 -19.17 3.40
C ARG A 180 23.03 -19.74 2.81
N ALA A 181 22.86 -19.56 1.50
CA ALA A 181 21.68 -20.06 0.80
C ALA A 181 21.74 -21.59 0.69
N VAL A 182 20.68 -22.24 1.14
CA VAL A 182 20.47 -23.70 1.09
C VAL A 182 19.49 -24.05 -0.03
N LEU A 183 18.54 -23.16 -0.30
CA LEU A 183 17.63 -23.21 -1.43
C LEU A 183 17.42 -21.79 -1.98
N THR A 184 17.38 -21.65 -3.30
CA THR A 184 16.94 -20.42 -3.96
C THR A 184 16.14 -20.80 -5.21
N GLU A 185 14.86 -20.41 -5.22
CA GLU A 185 13.99 -20.60 -6.37
C GLU A 185 13.84 -19.28 -7.13
N ALA A 186 13.78 -19.36 -8.46
CA ALA A 186 13.56 -18.19 -9.30
C ALA A 186 12.15 -17.60 -9.05
N PRO A 187 11.99 -16.26 -9.17
CA PRO A 187 10.70 -15.62 -9.00
C PRO A 187 9.64 -16.14 -10.00
N ARG A 188 8.48 -16.59 -9.48
CA ARG A 188 7.35 -17.08 -10.28
C ARG A 188 6.11 -16.22 -10.05
N LEU A 189 5.35 -15.94 -11.12
CA LEU A 189 4.03 -15.31 -11.00
C LEU A 189 3.00 -16.33 -10.51
N LEU A 190 2.35 -16.05 -9.39
CA LEU A 190 1.25 -16.84 -8.84
C LEU A 190 -0.05 -16.02 -8.88
N ALA A 191 -1.19 -16.71 -9.06
CA ALA A 191 -2.51 -16.09 -9.04
C ALA A 191 -2.93 -15.69 -7.62
N ALA A 192 -3.98 -14.87 -7.50
CA ALA A 192 -4.61 -14.62 -6.20
C ALA A 192 -5.18 -15.94 -5.61
N GLY A 193 -5.23 -16.03 -4.28
CA GLY A 193 -5.71 -17.20 -3.55
C GLY A 193 -4.67 -17.78 -2.60
N THR A 194 -5.03 -18.87 -1.92
CA THR A 194 -4.15 -19.57 -0.98
C THR A 194 -3.21 -20.52 -1.71
N HIS A 195 -1.94 -20.50 -1.33
CA HIS A 195 -0.88 -21.32 -1.88
C HIS A 195 -0.22 -22.16 -0.79
N HIS A 196 0.23 -23.35 -1.20
CA HIS A 196 0.99 -24.26 -0.37
C HIS A 196 2.24 -24.70 -1.15
N LEU A 197 3.43 -24.44 -0.59
CA LEU A 197 4.71 -24.85 -1.16
C LEU A 197 5.33 -25.94 -0.28
N PRO A 198 5.31 -27.21 -0.71
CA PRO A 198 5.93 -28.31 0.04
C PRO A 198 7.44 -28.13 0.16
N LEU A 199 8.02 -28.21 1.35
CA LEU A 199 9.46 -27.95 1.54
C LEU A 199 10.32 -29.21 1.63
N ALA A 200 9.75 -30.34 2.07
CA ALA A 200 10.51 -31.56 2.33
C ALA A 200 11.32 -32.05 1.12
N ALA A 201 10.69 -32.11 -0.07
CA ALA A 201 11.38 -32.54 -1.28
C ALA A 201 12.49 -31.58 -1.74
N ARG A 202 12.36 -30.28 -1.40
CA ARG A 202 13.27 -29.21 -1.82
C ARG A 202 14.49 -29.08 -0.92
N LEU A 203 14.39 -29.56 0.32
CA LEU A 203 15.43 -29.51 1.34
C LEU A 203 16.02 -30.90 1.61
N ARG A 204 15.87 -31.85 0.68
CA ARG A 204 16.51 -33.17 0.79
C ARG A 204 18.02 -33.01 0.89
N GLY A 205 18.61 -33.56 1.96
CA GLY A 205 20.05 -33.48 2.23
C GLY A 205 20.50 -32.21 2.97
N ALA A 206 19.58 -31.33 3.36
CA ALA A 206 19.91 -30.27 4.31
C ALA A 206 20.28 -30.89 5.67
N ALA A 207 21.36 -30.42 6.28
CA ALA A 207 21.81 -30.91 7.59
C ALA A 207 20.81 -30.54 8.70
N ALA A 208 20.80 -31.30 9.79
CA ALA A 208 20.05 -30.92 10.98
C ALA A 208 20.48 -29.52 11.46
N GLY A 209 19.51 -28.67 11.79
CA GLY A 209 19.78 -27.28 12.16
C GLY A 209 18.58 -26.35 12.04
N VAL A 210 18.82 -25.08 12.33
CA VAL A 210 17.83 -24.00 12.20
C VAL A 210 18.05 -23.25 10.89
N TYR A 211 16.96 -23.03 10.18
CA TYR A 211 16.94 -22.36 8.89
C TYR A 211 15.91 -21.22 8.90
N ILE A 212 16.14 -20.23 8.05
CA ILE A 212 15.21 -19.14 7.78
C ILE A 212 14.64 -19.35 6.37
N VAL A 213 13.34 -19.58 6.30
CA VAL A 213 12.58 -19.64 5.05
C VAL A 213 12.05 -18.26 4.75
N SER A 214 12.43 -17.68 3.63
CA SER A 214 12.10 -16.33 3.20
C SER A 214 11.31 -16.35 1.90
N LEU A 215 10.14 -15.71 1.92
CA LEU A 215 9.27 -15.51 0.79
C LEU A 215 9.35 -14.05 0.34
N GLU A 216 9.85 -13.81 -0.87
CA GLU A 216 9.91 -12.47 -1.44
C GLU A 216 8.69 -12.19 -2.32
N LEU A 217 8.03 -11.06 -2.07
CA LEU A 217 6.79 -10.62 -2.71
C LEU A 217 6.83 -9.12 -2.98
N ASP A 218 6.81 -8.70 -4.24
CA ASP A 218 6.81 -7.27 -4.63
C ASP A 218 7.87 -6.43 -3.85
N GLY A 219 9.07 -7.01 -3.67
CA GLY A 219 10.21 -6.41 -2.96
C GLY A 219 10.08 -6.38 -1.42
N ARG A 220 9.18 -7.18 -0.83
CA ARG A 220 9.10 -7.46 0.61
C ARG A 220 9.56 -8.88 0.88
N VAL A 221 10.20 -9.11 2.01
CA VAL A 221 10.60 -10.45 2.45
C VAL A 221 9.80 -10.80 3.71
N LEU A 222 9.09 -11.93 3.66
CA LEU A 222 8.41 -12.54 4.80
C LEU A 222 9.18 -13.78 5.21
N SER A 223 9.55 -13.89 6.48
CA SER A 223 10.43 -14.97 6.95
C SER A 223 9.80 -15.81 8.06
N GLN A 224 10.06 -17.11 8.02
CA GLN A 224 9.66 -18.07 9.05
C GLN A 224 10.85 -18.95 9.43
N LYS A 225 10.93 -19.30 10.72
CA LYS A 225 11.96 -20.22 11.23
C LYS A 225 11.54 -21.65 10.94
N LEU A 226 12.45 -22.44 10.38
CA LEU A 226 12.30 -23.88 10.17
C LEU A 226 13.37 -24.64 10.97
N LEU A 227 12.96 -25.69 11.65
CA LEU A 227 13.85 -26.64 12.32
C LEU A 227 13.94 -27.91 11.47
N ILE A 228 15.14 -28.35 11.14
CA ILE A 228 15.43 -29.64 10.50
C ILE A 228 16.14 -30.51 11.53
N GLN A 229 15.72 -31.76 11.66
CA GLN A 229 16.29 -32.73 12.61
C GLN A 229 16.81 -33.96 11.86
#